data_AF-A0A1Z8WXL3-F1
#
_entry.id   AF-A0A1Z8WXL3-F1
#
_cell.length_a   1.000
_cell.length_b   1.000
_cell.length_c   1.000
_cell.angle_alpha   90.00
_cell.angle_beta   90.00
_cell.angle_gamma   90.00
#
_symmetry.space_group_name_H-M   'P 1'
#
loop_
_entity.id
_entity.type
_entity.pdbx_description
1 polymer ?
#
loop_
_entity_poly.entity_id
_entity_poly.type
_entity_poly.pdbx_seq_one_letter_code
_entity_poly.pdbx_strand_id
1 'polypeptide(L)' 'MKNILTLFCLITLSGICSAGCMSGKINAVNKQLKMTAVSDDVKAEIMKLRDLGIENEHSNAKLAVKYFDEAMALMK' A
#
# COMPACT_ATOMS: atom_id res chain seq x y z
N MET A 1 -23.65 21.63 -29.02
CA MET A 1 -22.59 20.60 -29.08
C MET A 1 -21.32 20.92 -28.28
N LYS A 2 -21.22 22.08 -27.61
CA LYS A 2 -20.00 22.50 -26.89
C LYS A 2 -19.91 21.95 -25.44
N ASN A 3 -21.00 21.40 -24.92
CA ASN A 3 -21.12 20.94 -23.52
C ASN A 3 -20.91 19.42 -23.35
N ILE A 4 -20.93 18.64 -24.44
CA ILE A 4 -20.75 17.18 -24.38
C ILE A 4 -19.26 16.81 -24.23
N LEU A 5 -18.36 17.58 -24.85
CA LEU A 5 -16.92 17.37 -24.74
C LEU A 5 -16.42 17.54 -23.30
N THR A 6 -16.95 18.54 -22.59
CA THR A 6 -16.61 18.83 -21.19
C THR A 6 -17.07 17.74 -20.25
N LEU A 7 -18.24 17.14 -20.54
CA LEU A 7 -18.78 16.04 -19.74
C LEU A 7 -17.92 14.77 -19.88
N PHE A 8 -17.40 14.47 -21.07
CA PHE A 8 -16.55 13.31 -21.29
C PHE A 8 -15.18 13.40 -20.57
N CYS A 9 -14.59 14.59 -20.47
CA CYS A 9 -13.33 14.80 -19.73
C CYS A 9 -13.45 14.59 -18.21
N LEU A 10 -14.63 14.82 -17.63
CA LEU A 10 -14.88 14.62 -16.19
C LEU A 10 -14.98 13.13 -15.81
N ILE A 11 -15.40 12.27 -16.75
CA ILE A 11 -15.59 10.84 -16.51
C ILE A 11 -14.26 10.07 -16.59
N THR A 12 -13.28 10.59 -17.33
CA THR A 12 -11.95 9.94 -17.45
C THR A 12 -11.00 10.28 -16.30
N LEU A 13 -11.27 11.33 -15.52
CA LEU A 13 -10.39 11.74 -14.41
C LEU A 13 -10.60 10.92 -13.13
N SER A 14 -11.77 10.27 -12.97
CA SER A 14 -12.06 9.36 -11.85
C SER A 14 -11.46 7.95 -12.02
N GLY A 15 -10.91 7.63 -13.21
CA GLY A 15 -10.39 6.30 -13.53
C GLY A 15 -8.88 6.10 -13.34
N ILE A 16 -8.13 7.13 -12.93
CA ILE A 16 -6.65 7.06 -12.82
C ILE A 16 -6.18 6.64 -11.40
N CYS A 17 -7.09 6.54 -10.42
CA CYS A 17 -6.72 6.15 -9.04
C CYS A 17 -6.70 4.63 -8.79
N SER A 18 -6.79 3.81 -9.84
CA SER A 18 -7.07 2.37 -9.73
C SER A 18 -5.90 1.45 -10.09
N ALA A 19 -4.66 1.97 -10.13
CA ALA A 19 -3.47 1.15 -10.34
C ALA A 19 -2.52 1.27 -9.13
N GLY A 20 -2.74 0.40 -8.14
CA GLY A 20 -1.81 0.16 -7.02
C GLY A 20 -2.28 0.73 -5.69
N CYS A 21 -3.44 0.27 -5.18
CA CYS A 21 -3.79 0.51 -3.78
C CYS A 21 -2.60 0.06 -2.93
N MET A 22 -2.16 0.92 -2.00
CA MET A 22 -1.04 0.72 -1.07
C MET A 22 0.34 0.27 -1.60
N SER A 23 0.57 0.24 -2.91
CA SER A 23 1.90 -0.06 -3.50
C SER A 23 3.06 0.76 -2.89
N GLY A 24 2.80 2.02 -2.53
CA GLY A 24 3.75 2.87 -1.81
C GLY A 24 4.13 2.35 -0.42
N LYS A 25 3.17 1.82 0.35
CA LYS A 25 3.42 1.21 1.67
C LYS A 25 4.19 -0.10 1.54
N ILE A 26 3.82 -0.94 0.57
CA ILE A 26 4.56 -2.19 0.27
C ILE A 26 6.02 -1.87 -0.05
N ASN A 27 6.26 -0.89 -0.93
CA ASN A 27 7.60 -0.47 -1.32
C ASN A 27 8.39 0.14 -0.14
N ALA A 28 7.73 0.91 0.73
CA ALA A 28 8.36 1.48 1.93
C ALA A 28 8.86 0.38 2.87
N VAL A 29 8.00 -0.61 3.19
CA VAL A 29 8.38 -1.76 4.03
C VAL A 29 9.53 -2.55 3.40
N ASN A 30 9.43 -2.88 2.10
CA ASN A 30 10.48 -3.63 1.40
C ASN A 30 11.81 -2.88 1.34
N LYS A 31 11.77 -1.55 1.17
CA LYS A 31 12.98 -0.72 1.18
C LYS A 31 13.61 -0.71 2.58
N GLN A 32 12.81 -0.46 3.61
CA GLN A 32 13.32 -0.36 4.97
C GLN A 32 13.89 -1.70 5.46
N LEU A 33 13.27 -2.83 5.13
CA LEU A 33 13.78 -4.17 5.46
C LEU A 33 15.16 -4.47 4.84
N LYS A 34 15.49 -3.85 3.70
CA LYS A 34 16.82 -3.97 3.07
C LYS A 34 17.86 -3.09 3.76
N MET A 35 17.44 -2.06 4.50
CA MET A 35 18.31 -1.06 5.12
C MET A 35 18.53 -1.32 6.62
N THR A 36 17.56 -1.95 7.30
CA THR A 36 17.65 -2.25 8.72
C THR A 36 18.21 -3.66 8.94
N ALA A 37 19.22 -3.79 9.80
CA ALA A 37 19.66 -5.08 10.31
C ALA A 37 18.74 -5.49 11.47
N VAL A 38 17.94 -6.54 11.26
CA VAL A 38 17.08 -7.17 12.27
C VAL A 38 17.40 -8.65 12.35
N SER A 39 17.00 -9.32 13.44
CA SER A 39 17.11 -10.79 13.50
C SER A 39 16.18 -11.47 12.49
N ASP A 40 16.48 -12.73 12.16
CA ASP A 40 15.68 -13.51 11.21
C ASP A 40 14.22 -13.68 11.67
N ASP A 41 13.99 -13.84 12.97
CA ASP A 41 12.64 -13.93 13.54
C ASP A 41 11.85 -12.63 13.35
N VAL A 42 12.49 -11.47 13.60
CA VAL A 42 11.86 -10.16 13.41
C VAL A 42 11.60 -9.91 11.91
N LYS A 43 12.53 -10.31 11.05
CA LYS A 43 12.35 -10.23 9.59
C LYS A 43 11.17 -11.06 9.11
N ALA A 44 10.99 -12.27 9.64
CA ALA A 44 9.85 -13.13 9.31
C ALA A 44 8.52 -12.49 9.73
N GLU A 45 8.44 -11.91 10.93
CA GLU A 45 7.22 -11.24 11.41
C GLU A 45 6.90 -9.99 10.59
N ILE A 46 7.91 -9.20 10.23
CA ILE A 46 7.74 -8.06 9.32
C ILE A 46 7.16 -8.50 7.97
N MET A 47 7.67 -9.59 7.39
CA MET A 47 7.20 -10.09 6.09
C MET A 47 5.75 -10.55 6.19
N LYS A 48 5.39 -11.24 7.27
CA LYS A 48 4.02 -11.65 7.55
C LYS A 48 3.07 -10.46 7.67
N LEU A 49 3.44 -9.41 8.42
CA LEU A 49 2.63 -8.19 8.54
C LEU A 49 2.46 -7.48 7.19
N ARG A 50 3.53 -7.40 6.38
CA ARG A 50 3.43 -6.87 5.01
C ARG A 50 2.42 -7.65 4.17
N ASP A 51 2.49 -8.98 4.21
CA ASP A 51 1.65 -9.86 3.40
C ASP A 51 0.19 -9.76 3.83
N LEU A 52 -0.09 -9.71 5.13
CA LEU A 52 -1.42 -9.39 5.66
C LEU A 52 -1.91 -8.00 5.19
N GLY A 53 -1.03 -7.02 5.10
CA GLY A 53 -1.34 -5.71 4.54
C GLY A 53 -1.82 -5.80 3.09
N ILE A 54 -1.12 -6.58 2.25
CA ILE A 54 -1.45 -6.81 0.84
C ILE A 54 -2.79 -7.54 0.71
N GLU A 55 -2.99 -8.61 1.48
CA GLU A 55 -4.24 -9.40 1.46
C GLU A 55 -5.49 -8.56 1.81
N ASN A 56 -5.31 -7.50 2.61
CA ASN A 56 -6.41 -6.67 3.10
C ASN A 56 -6.57 -5.33 2.36
N GLU A 57 -5.68 -4.97 1.42
CA GLU A 57 -5.67 -3.61 0.86
C GLU A 57 -6.93 -3.24 0.08
N HIS A 58 -7.61 -4.24 -0.49
CA HIS A 58 -8.86 -4.07 -1.23
C HIS A 58 -10.13 -4.34 -0.41
N SER A 59 -10.03 -5.16 0.65
CA SER A 59 -11.17 -5.60 1.47
C SER A 59 -11.33 -4.79 2.75
N ASN A 60 -10.23 -4.35 3.36
CA ASN A 60 -10.20 -3.57 4.58
C ASN A 60 -8.96 -2.68 4.64
N ALA A 61 -9.00 -1.54 3.94
CA ALA A 61 -7.89 -0.61 3.86
C ALA A 61 -7.40 -0.13 5.24
N LYS A 62 -8.28 0.08 6.23
CA LYS A 62 -7.86 0.49 7.57
C LYS A 62 -6.99 -0.58 8.24
N LEU A 63 -7.36 -1.85 8.10
CA LEU A 63 -6.60 -2.97 8.62
C LEU A 63 -5.28 -3.15 7.87
N ALA A 64 -5.28 -3.01 6.54
CA ALA A 64 -4.06 -3.02 5.73
C ALA A 64 -3.05 -1.95 6.17
N VAL A 65 -3.51 -0.70 6.36
CA VAL A 65 -2.65 0.40 6.87
C VAL A 65 -2.03 0.02 8.21
N LYS A 66 -2.83 -0.53 9.14
CA LYS A 66 -2.36 -0.93 10.46
C LYS A 66 -1.23 -1.96 10.37
N TYR A 67 -1.38 -2.99 9.55
CA TYR A 67 -0.32 -4.00 9.39
C TYR A 67 0.97 -3.42 8.80
N PHE A 68 0.88 -2.53 7.81
CA PHE A 68 2.07 -1.86 7.28
C PHE A 68 2.75 -0.96 8.32
N ASP A 69 1.98 -0.25 9.14
CA ASP A 69 2.53 0.61 10.19
C ASP A 69 3.20 -0.20 11.32
N GLU A 70 2.62 -1.35 11.68
CA GLU A 70 3.22 -2.30 12.63
C GLU A 70 4.53 -2.89 12.06
N ALA A 71 4.54 -3.29 10.78
CA ALA A 71 5.76 -3.78 10.13
C ALA A 71 6.90 -2.75 10.17
N MET A 72 6.59 -1.47 9.93
CA MET A 72 7.57 -0.39 10.01
C MET A 72 8.04 -0.12 11.45
N ALA A 73 7.17 -0.31 12.45
CA ALA A 73 7.53 -0.10 13.85
C ALA A 73 8.56 -1.12 14.37
N LEU A 74 8.53 -2.36 13.84
CA LEU A 74 9.51 -3.41 14.18
C LEU A 74 10.92 -3.17 13.61
N MET A 75 11.07 -2.19 12.71
CA MET A 75 12.35 -1.85 12.08
C MET A 75 13.03 -0.62 12.72
N LYS A 76 12.45 -0.08 13.78
CA LYS A 76 12.96 1.10 14.50
C LYS A 76 13.92 0.73 15.60
#